data_AF-A0A520BD63-F1
#
_entry.id   AF-A0A520BD63-F1
#
_cell.length_a   1.000
_cell.length_b   1.000
_cell.length_c   1.000
_cell.angle_alpha   90.00
_cell.angle_beta   90.00
_cell.angle_gamma   90.00
#
_symmetry.space_group_name_H-M   'P 1'
#
loop_
_entity.id
_entity.type
_entity.pdbx_description
1 polymer ?
#
loop_
_entity_poly.entity_id
_entity_poly.type
_entity_poly.pdbx_seq_one_letter_code
_entity_poly.pdbx_strand_id
1 'polypeptide(L)'
;MATNFNLGVSDIRDIRALGDSKTSAFAVRKSSLVKEVLIDEAKIGPIEAIYQSPRVLSQTPKAGTQVVRGAVVNVVFGNGRSLLADVVVGATAQFKGRQLGTIYDELVKDDVTVNALIEKYTDAGKLTESEQAQFTRSLAAKGVEVGEDLDGVMNVLGAAQTFNAEAD
;
A
#
# COMPACT_ATOMS: atom_id res chain seq x y z
N MET A 1 25.74 -36.87 36.31
CA MET A 1 26.24 -36.53 34.96
C MET A 1 25.23 -35.58 34.34
N ALA A 2 25.59 -34.30 34.25
CA ALA A 2 24.81 -33.30 33.53
C ALA A 2 25.29 -33.30 32.08
N THR A 3 24.37 -33.33 31.11
CA THR A 3 24.69 -33.08 29.71
C THR A 3 23.92 -31.85 29.27
N ASN A 4 24.70 -30.88 28.79
CA ASN A 4 24.37 -29.47 28.67
C ASN A 4 23.46 -29.17 27.47
N PHE A 5 22.61 -28.17 27.66
CA PHE A 5 22.04 -27.36 26.58
C PHE A 5 23.17 -26.61 25.87
N ASN A 6 23.25 -26.69 24.54
CA ASN A 6 24.11 -25.81 23.75
C ASN A 6 23.33 -25.26 22.55
N LEU A 7 23.00 -23.97 22.63
CA LEU A 7 22.51 -23.18 21.50
C LEU A 7 23.74 -22.74 20.69
N GLY A 8 24.07 -23.50 19.65
CA GLY A 8 25.10 -23.15 18.69
C GLY A 8 24.54 -22.31 17.54
N VAL A 9 24.73 -21.00 17.61
CA VAL A 9 24.49 -20.07 16.51
C VAL A 9 25.70 -20.16 15.57
N SER A 10 25.54 -20.68 14.36
CA SER A 10 26.54 -20.52 13.28
C SER A 10 25.83 -20.29 11.95
N ASP A 11 26.05 -19.09 11.41
CA ASP A 11 25.94 -18.70 10.00
C ASP A 11 24.60 -18.82 9.26
N ILE A 12 23.67 -17.93 9.59
CA ILE A 12 22.73 -17.36 8.61
C ILE A 12 23.47 -16.24 7.85
N ARG A 13 24.48 -16.60 7.05
CA ARG A 13 25.20 -15.64 6.18
C ARG A 13 25.54 -16.15 4.78
N ASP A 14 24.96 -17.28 4.36
CA ASP A 14 25.06 -17.71 2.97
C ASP A 14 23.75 -17.50 2.21
N ILE A 15 23.68 -16.40 1.47
CA ILE A 15 22.65 -16.10 0.45
C ILE A 15 22.55 -17.23 -0.61
N ARG A 16 23.56 -18.12 -0.70
CA ARG A 16 23.50 -19.34 -1.53
C ARG A 16 22.49 -20.39 -1.05
N ALA A 17 22.11 -20.41 0.23
CA ALA A 17 21.12 -21.38 0.72
C ALA A 17 19.69 -21.11 0.24
N LEU A 18 19.39 -19.91 -0.28
CA LEU A 18 18.10 -19.61 -0.91
C LEU A 18 17.99 -20.19 -2.33
N GLY A 19 19.12 -20.47 -2.99
CA GLY A 19 19.15 -21.09 -4.33
C GLY A 19 18.71 -22.56 -4.31
N ASP A 20 19.04 -23.27 -3.23
CA ASP A 20 18.72 -24.70 -3.06
C ASP A 20 17.40 -24.94 -2.31
N SER A 21 16.75 -23.89 -1.79
CA SER A 21 15.44 -23.98 -1.10
C SER A 21 14.24 -24.12 -2.06
N LYS A 22 14.45 -24.21 -3.38
CA LYS A 22 13.34 -24.30 -4.34
C LYS A 22 12.63 -25.65 -4.39
N THR A 23 13.22 -26.71 -3.84
CA THR A 23 12.74 -28.08 -4.10
C THR A 23 12.14 -28.82 -2.91
N SER A 24 12.08 -28.26 -1.70
CA SER A 24 11.43 -28.98 -0.58
C SER A 24 10.94 -28.06 0.53
N ALA A 25 9.63 -27.79 0.59
CA ALA A 25 8.98 -27.27 1.78
C ALA A 25 8.30 -28.42 2.54
N PHE A 26 8.70 -28.68 3.79
CA PHE A 26 8.01 -29.65 4.65
C PHE A 26 6.99 -28.94 5.53
N ALA A 27 5.70 -29.12 5.22
CA ALA A 27 4.63 -28.73 6.14
C ALA A 27 4.36 -29.88 7.13
N VAL A 28 4.61 -29.67 8.42
CA VAL A 28 4.26 -30.62 9.47
C VAL A 28 2.88 -30.27 10.03
N ARG A 29 1.91 -31.20 9.96
CA ARG A 29 0.60 -31.05 10.59
C ARG A 29 0.39 -32.20 11.57
N LYS A 30 0.30 -31.90 12.87
CA LYS A 30 0.04 -32.87 13.96
C LYS A 30 0.89 -34.14 13.83
N SER A 31 2.21 -33.97 13.75
CA SER A 31 3.21 -35.05 13.84
C SER A 31 3.26 -36.05 12.68
N SER A 32 2.55 -35.81 11.58
CA SER A 32 2.67 -36.61 10.35
C SER A 32 3.39 -35.81 9.26
N LEU A 33 4.40 -36.41 8.63
CA LEU A 33 5.02 -35.88 7.41
C LEU A 33 3.95 -35.86 6.31
N VAL A 34 3.60 -34.67 5.84
CA VAL A 34 2.76 -34.52 4.66
C VAL A 34 3.60 -34.93 3.45
N LYS A 35 3.06 -35.82 2.58
CA LYS A 35 3.72 -36.23 1.34
C LYS A 35 4.14 -34.99 0.54
N GLU A 36 5.31 -35.09 -0.10
CA GLU A 36 5.87 -34.08 -0.98
C GLU A 36 4.78 -33.49 -1.90
N VAL A 37 4.53 -32.19 -1.76
CA VAL A 37 3.58 -31.48 -2.60
C VAL A 37 4.36 -31.04 -3.84
N LEU A 38 4.17 -31.77 -4.94
CA LEU A 38 4.70 -31.38 -6.24
C LEU A 38 3.98 -30.12 -6.70
N ILE A 39 4.70 -29.00 -6.69
CA ILE A 39 4.21 -27.73 -7.19
C ILE A 39 4.53 -27.65 -8.69
N ASP A 40 3.49 -27.44 -9.50
CA ASP A 40 3.62 -27.22 -10.94
C ASP A 40 4.01 -25.76 -11.21
N GLU A 41 5.31 -25.48 -11.21
CA GLU A 41 5.86 -24.14 -11.43
C GLU A 41 5.44 -23.54 -12.79
N ALA A 42 5.04 -24.34 -13.78
CA ALA A 42 4.57 -23.82 -15.06
C ALA A 42 3.17 -23.18 -14.99
N LYS A 43 2.39 -23.48 -13.94
CA LYS A 43 1.07 -22.89 -13.67
C LYS A 43 1.12 -21.70 -12.74
N ILE A 44 2.19 -21.61 -11.96
CA ILE A 44 2.53 -20.41 -11.21
C ILE A 44 3.34 -19.58 -12.19
N GLY A 45 2.67 -18.72 -12.97
CA GLY A 45 3.38 -17.75 -13.82
C GLY A 45 4.53 -17.08 -13.03
N PRO A 46 5.54 -16.52 -13.72
CA PRO A 46 6.76 -16.04 -13.06
C PRO A 46 6.41 -15.29 -11.77
N ILE A 47 7.05 -15.68 -10.66
CA ILE A 47 6.99 -14.94 -9.38
C ILE A 47 7.76 -13.62 -9.56
N GLU A 48 7.42 -12.87 -10.59
CA GLU A 48 7.92 -11.54 -10.94
C GLU A 48 6.82 -10.49 -10.82
N ALA A 49 5.56 -10.91 -10.66
CA ALA A 49 4.59 -10.07 -9.97
C ALA A 49 4.85 -10.17 -8.46
N ILE A 50 5.98 -9.59 -8.03
CA ILE A 50 5.97 -8.90 -6.75
C ILE A 50 4.81 -7.91 -6.88
N TYR A 51 3.63 -8.25 -6.34
CA TYR A 51 2.72 -7.20 -5.93
C TYR A 51 3.54 -6.41 -4.91
N GLN A 52 4.21 -5.34 -5.36
CA GLN A 52 4.88 -4.41 -4.48
C GLN A 52 3.76 -3.86 -3.60
N SER A 53 3.63 -4.43 -2.40
CA SER A 53 2.69 -4.08 -1.34
C SER A 53 1.23 -3.93 -1.80
N PRO A 54 0.47 -5.04 -2.01
CA PRO A 54 -0.96 -4.94 -2.29
C PRO A 54 -1.67 -4.26 -1.11
N ARG A 55 -2.42 -3.19 -1.38
CA ARG A 55 -3.19 -2.45 -0.36
C ARG A 55 -4.66 -2.80 -0.43
N VAL A 56 -5.35 -2.69 0.70
CA VAL A 56 -6.81 -2.84 0.76
C VAL A 56 -7.43 -1.58 0.13
N LEU A 57 -8.13 -1.77 -0.99
CA LEU A 57 -8.79 -0.70 -1.73
C LEU A 57 -10.20 -0.44 -1.20
N SER A 58 -10.89 -1.51 -0.80
CA SER A 58 -12.22 -1.43 -0.23
C SER A 58 -12.52 -2.65 0.63
N GLN A 59 -13.49 -2.48 1.53
CA GLN A 59 -14.02 -3.56 2.33
C GLN A 59 -15.53 -3.47 2.49
N THR A 60 -16.17 -4.62 2.61
CA THR A 60 -17.59 -4.76 2.97
C THR A 60 -17.72 -5.78 4.09
N PRO A 61 -18.30 -5.41 5.25
CA PRO A 61 -18.86 -4.10 5.60
C PRO A 61 -17.81 -2.97 5.71
N LYS A 62 -18.25 -1.71 5.52
CA LYS A 62 -17.37 -0.54 5.62
C LYS A 62 -16.71 -0.48 7.00
N ALA A 63 -15.50 0.06 7.07
CA ALA A 63 -14.80 0.26 8.34
C ALA A 63 -15.68 1.03 9.35
N GLY A 64 -15.62 0.64 10.63
CA GLY A 64 -16.48 1.19 11.68
C GLY A 64 -17.89 0.58 11.76
N THR A 65 -18.28 -0.28 10.83
CA THR A 65 -19.56 -1.00 10.92
C THR A 65 -19.51 -2.05 12.02
N GLN A 66 -20.46 -2.03 12.95
CA GLN A 66 -20.59 -3.08 13.95
C GLN A 66 -21.03 -4.39 13.29
N VAL A 67 -20.27 -5.46 13.51
CA VAL A 67 -20.55 -6.79 12.96
C VAL A 67 -20.67 -7.81 14.08
N VAL A 68 -21.52 -8.82 13.87
CA VAL A 68 -21.58 -9.97 14.77
C VAL A 68 -20.29 -10.78 14.70
N ARG A 69 -19.93 -11.45 15.79
CA ARG A 69 -18.75 -12.31 15.83
C ARG A 69 -18.92 -13.44 14.80
N GLY A 70 -17.91 -13.63 13.94
CA GLY A 70 -17.95 -14.62 12.86
C GLY A 70 -18.51 -14.10 11.54
N ALA A 71 -18.85 -12.81 11.43
CA ALA A 71 -19.20 -12.20 10.16
C ALA A 71 -18.02 -12.22 9.17
N VAL A 72 -18.33 -12.44 7.89
CA VAL A 72 -17.35 -12.40 6.80
C VAL A 72 -17.13 -10.95 6.38
N VAL A 73 -15.86 -10.57 6.22
CA VAL A 73 -15.46 -9.28 5.65
C VAL A 73 -14.84 -9.54 4.28
N ASN A 74 -15.46 -8.99 3.25
CA ASN A 74 -14.92 -9.01 1.90
C ASN A 74 -13.95 -7.85 1.76
N VAL A 75 -12.71 -8.13 1.33
CA VAL A 75 -11.68 -7.13 1.07
C VAL A 75 -11.25 -7.20 -0.39
N VAL A 76 -11.07 -6.04 -1.00
CA VAL A 76 -10.52 -5.92 -2.36
C VAL A 76 -9.08 -5.44 -2.25
N PHE A 77 -8.16 -6.20 -2.81
CA PHE A 77 -6.75 -5.83 -2.88
C PHE A 77 -6.40 -5.24 -4.24
N GLY A 78 -5.41 -4.36 -4.27
CA GLY A 78 -4.81 -3.93 -5.52
C GLY A 78 -3.51 -3.17 -5.32
N ASN A 79 -2.86 -2.86 -6.44
CA ASN A 79 -1.66 -2.03 -6.45
C ASN A 79 -2.07 -0.55 -6.46
N GLY A 80 -1.83 0.11 -5.33
CA GLY A 80 -2.13 1.53 -5.12
C GLY A 80 -1.49 2.45 -6.15
N ARG A 81 -0.26 2.13 -6.60
CA ARG A 81 0.48 2.95 -7.56
C ARG A 81 -0.20 2.98 -8.93
N SER A 82 -0.79 1.86 -9.37
CA SER A 82 -1.42 1.74 -10.69
C SER A 82 -2.90 2.18 -10.75
N LEU A 83 -3.51 2.54 -9.62
CA LEU A 83 -4.88 3.02 -9.60
C LEU A 83 -5.00 4.35 -10.32
N LEU A 84 -6.05 4.51 -11.11
CA LEU A 84 -6.37 5.79 -11.74
C LEU A 84 -7.08 6.70 -10.75
N ALA A 85 -6.82 8.01 -10.82
CA ALA A 85 -7.50 9.00 -10.00
C ALA A 85 -9.04 8.96 -10.18
N ASP A 86 -9.54 8.47 -11.32
CA ASP A 86 -10.97 8.26 -11.61
C ASP A 86 -11.69 7.37 -10.58
N VAL A 87 -10.96 6.50 -9.87
CA VAL A 87 -11.56 5.62 -8.85
C VAL A 87 -11.75 6.33 -7.50
N VAL A 88 -11.17 7.52 -7.34
CA VAL A 88 -11.31 8.33 -6.12
C VAL A 88 -12.64 9.06 -6.17
N VAL A 89 -13.48 8.85 -5.15
CA VAL A 89 -14.78 9.52 -5.05
C VAL A 89 -14.56 11.02 -4.92
N GLY A 90 -15.28 11.80 -5.74
CA GLY A 90 -15.15 13.25 -5.76
C GLY A 90 -13.85 13.76 -6.39
N ALA A 91 -13.12 12.92 -7.14
CA ALA A 91 -11.94 13.36 -7.85
C ALA A 91 -12.24 14.49 -8.83
N THR A 92 -11.35 15.49 -8.84
CA THR A 92 -11.41 16.57 -9.81
C THR A 92 -10.97 16.11 -11.21
N ALA A 93 -11.55 16.71 -12.25
CA ALA A 93 -11.35 16.28 -13.64
C ALA A 93 -9.90 16.42 -14.14
N GLN A 94 -9.10 17.31 -13.54
CA GLN A 94 -7.69 17.53 -13.95
C GLN A 94 -6.76 16.34 -13.72
N PHE A 95 -7.13 15.40 -12.85
CA PHE A 95 -6.35 14.18 -12.60
C PHE A 95 -6.84 12.97 -13.39
N LYS A 96 -7.87 13.13 -14.23
CA LYS A 96 -8.48 12.03 -14.98
C LYS A 96 -7.45 11.25 -15.80
N GLY A 97 -7.49 9.93 -15.71
CA GLY A 97 -6.60 9.01 -16.41
C GLY A 97 -5.17 8.97 -15.87
N ARG A 98 -4.83 9.75 -14.83
CA ARG A 98 -3.51 9.72 -14.20
C ARG A 98 -3.46 8.66 -13.11
N GLN A 99 -2.32 7.99 -13.00
CA GLN A 99 -2.06 7.01 -11.94
C GLN A 99 -1.74 7.70 -10.60
N LEU A 100 -2.28 7.17 -9.51
CA LEU A 100 -2.04 7.68 -8.15
C LEU A 100 -0.56 7.61 -7.76
N GLY A 101 0.19 6.60 -8.23
CA GLY A 101 1.64 6.53 -8.01
C GLY A 101 2.40 7.69 -8.65
N THR A 102 2.07 8.03 -9.90
CA THR A 102 2.65 9.19 -10.61
C THR A 102 2.30 10.50 -9.91
N ILE A 103 1.05 10.66 -9.48
CA ILE A 103 0.59 11.83 -8.71
C ILE A 103 1.37 11.94 -7.40
N TYR A 104 1.55 10.82 -6.69
CA TYR A 104 2.31 10.78 -5.45
C TYR A 104 3.76 11.24 -5.67
N ASP A 105 4.46 10.63 -6.63
CA ASP A 105 5.87 10.92 -6.89
C ASP A 105 6.10 12.38 -7.31
N GLU A 106 5.23 12.94 -8.15
CA GLU A 106 5.39 14.30 -8.66
C GLU A 106 4.93 15.39 -7.67
N LEU A 107 3.84 15.15 -6.94
CA LEU A 107 3.13 16.21 -6.22
C LEU A 107 3.24 16.10 -4.70
N VAL A 108 3.50 14.92 -4.16
CA VAL A 108 3.33 14.64 -2.72
C VAL A 108 4.63 14.18 -2.07
N LYS A 109 5.32 13.19 -2.63
CA LYS A 109 6.45 12.46 -2.02
C LYS A 109 7.49 13.37 -1.36
N ASP A 110 8.01 14.33 -2.12
CA ASP A 110 9.11 15.19 -1.67
C ASP A 110 8.65 16.58 -1.18
N ASP A 111 7.35 16.76 -0.92
CA ASP A 111 6.79 18.05 -0.51
C ASP A 111 6.17 18.00 0.88
N VAL A 112 6.97 18.39 1.85
CA VAL A 112 6.58 18.45 3.27
C VAL A 112 5.38 19.38 3.49
N THR A 113 5.26 20.46 2.71
CA THR A 113 4.14 21.40 2.86
C THR A 113 2.84 20.75 2.39
N VAL A 114 2.85 20.13 1.21
CA VAL A 114 1.68 19.42 0.68
C VAL A 114 1.27 18.28 1.61
N ASN A 115 2.22 17.45 2.07
CA ASN A 115 1.95 16.37 3.02
C ASN A 115 1.27 16.86 4.30
N ALA A 116 1.85 17.87 4.96
CA ALA A 116 1.30 18.39 6.22
C ALA A 116 -0.11 19.01 6.05
N LEU A 117 -0.38 19.61 4.88
CA LEU A 117 -1.69 20.21 4.59
C LEU A 117 -2.75 19.15 4.23
N ILE A 118 -2.36 18.04 3.59
CA ILE A 118 -3.25 16.90 3.36
C ILE A 118 -3.66 16.25 4.69
N GLU A 119 -2.71 16.03 5.60
CA GLU A 119 -2.98 15.48 6.94
C GLU A 119 -3.96 16.37 7.71
N LYS A 120 -3.69 17.68 7.77
CA LYS A 120 -4.59 18.65 8.40
C LYS A 120 -5.98 18.65 7.79
N TYR A 121 -6.09 18.59 6.47
CA TYR A 121 -7.38 18.54 5.78
C TYR A 121 -8.13 17.24 6.10
N THR A 122 -7.42 16.11 6.19
CA THR A 122 -8.00 14.80 6.55
C THR A 122 -8.57 14.82 7.97
N ASP A 123 -7.88 15.46 8.90
CA ASP A 123 -8.31 15.54 10.30
C ASP A 123 -9.44 16.57 10.53
N ALA A 124 -9.35 17.74 9.89
CA ALA A 124 -10.25 18.86 10.13
C ALA A 124 -11.40 18.99 9.12
N GLY A 125 -11.31 18.30 7.97
CA GLY A 125 -12.23 18.42 6.84
C GLY A 125 -12.18 19.78 6.11
N LYS A 126 -11.23 20.65 6.46
CA LYS A 126 -11.05 21.98 5.85
C LYS A 126 -9.66 22.55 6.16
N LEU A 127 -9.20 23.46 5.32
CA LEU A 127 -8.04 24.32 5.57
C LEU A 127 -8.48 25.75 5.93
N THR A 128 -7.64 26.48 6.65
CA THR A 128 -7.77 27.95 6.77
C THR A 128 -7.41 28.65 5.45
N GLU A 129 -7.80 29.92 5.28
CA GLU A 129 -7.46 30.70 4.08
C GLU A 129 -5.95 30.77 3.83
N SER A 130 -5.15 30.96 4.89
CA SER A 130 -3.70 30.98 4.80
C SER A 130 -3.11 29.63 4.36
N GLU A 131 -3.66 28.53 4.86
CA GLU A 131 -3.22 27.17 4.51
C GLU A 131 -3.63 26.82 3.10
N GLN A 132 -4.84 27.19 2.68
CA GLN A 132 -5.29 27.03 1.29
C GLN A 132 -4.41 27.85 0.34
N ALA A 133 -4.09 29.10 0.68
CA ALA A 133 -3.18 29.91 -0.14
C ALA A 133 -1.76 29.34 -0.20
N GLN A 134 -1.30 28.67 0.87
CA GLN A 134 0.00 27.99 0.87
C GLN A 134 -0.05 26.72 0.00
N PHE A 135 -1.10 25.91 0.14
CA PHE A 135 -1.35 24.72 -0.67
C PHE A 135 -1.40 25.03 -2.16
N THR A 136 -2.21 26.03 -2.55
CA THR A 136 -2.33 26.47 -3.94
C THR A 136 -1.00 26.94 -4.51
N ARG A 137 -0.18 27.66 -3.73
CA ARG A 137 1.16 28.08 -4.17
C ARG A 137 2.12 26.90 -4.37
N SER A 138 2.13 25.94 -3.46
CA SER A 138 2.97 24.74 -3.58
C SER A 138 2.61 23.91 -4.82
N LEU A 139 1.32 23.75 -5.11
CA LEU A 139 0.87 23.01 -6.30
C LEU A 139 1.07 23.80 -7.60
N ALA A 140 0.86 25.11 -7.58
CA ALA A 140 1.11 25.96 -8.75
C ALA A 140 2.59 25.92 -9.18
N ALA A 141 3.52 25.84 -8.21
CA ALA A 141 4.95 25.67 -8.49
C ALA A 141 5.26 24.35 -9.24
N LYS A 142 4.36 23.37 -9.19
CA LYS A 142 4.43 22.08 -9.90
C LYS A 142 3.53 22.03 -11.12
N GLY A 143 2.99 23.17 -11.56
CA GLY A 143 2.10 23.26 -12.71
C GLY A 143 0.69 22.74 -12.47
N VAL A 144 0.25 22.61 -11.21
CA VAL A 144 -1.10 22.17 -10.85
C VAL A 144 -1.88 23.35 -10.29
N GLU A 145 -2.95 23.72 -10.96
CA GLU A 145 -3.92 24.68 -10.45
C GLU A 145 -4.94 23.97 -9.55
N VAL A 146 -5.27 24.56 -8.40
CA VAL A 146 -6.28 23.98 -7.49
C VAL A 146 -7.69 24.39 -7.90
N GLY A 147 -7.83 25.56 -8.54
CA GLY A 147 -9.13 26.11 -8.93
C GLY A 147 -10.07 26.29 -7.75
N GLU A 148 -11.37 26.23 -8.02
CA GLU A 148 -12.44 26.27 -6.99
C GLU A 148 -12.66 24.91 -6.31
N ASP A 149 -12.19 23.82 -6.93
CA ASP A 149 -12.43 22.43 -6.49
C ASP A 149 -11.29 21.91 -5.58
N LEU A 150 -11.07 22.60 -4.46
CA LEU A 150 -10.07 22.20 -3.47
C LEU A 150 -10.33 20.77 -2.97
N ASP A 151 -11.58 20.43 -2.69
CA ASP A 151 -11.97 19.14 -2.13
C ASP A 151 -11.61 17.99 -3.07
N GLY A 152 -11.88 18.15 -4.37
CA GLY A 152 -11.52 17.14 -5.36
C GLY A 152 -10.01 16.97 -5.52
N VAL A 153 -9.22 18.05 -5.38
CA VAL A 153 -7.76 17.97 -5.35
C VAL A 153 -7.26 17.26 -4.11
N MET A 154 -7.79 17.62 -2.94
CA MET A 154 -7.42 17.00 -1.66
C MET A 154 -7.75 15.51 -1.62
N ASN A 155 -8.91 15.11 -2.13
CA ASN A 155 -9.29 13.70 -2.22
C ASN A 155 -8.28 12.89 -3.03
N VAL A 156 -7.83 13.41 -4.18
CA VAL A 156 -6.87 12.71 -5.05
C VAL A 156 -5.49 12.66 -4.42
N LEU A 157 -4.97 13.77 -3.88
CA LEU A 157 -3.65 13.78 -3.26
C LEU A 157 -3.59 12.96 -1.96
N GLY A 158 -4.66 13.00 -1.15
CA GLY A 158 -4.79 12.17 0.04
C GLY A 158 -4.86 10.68 -0.29
N ALA A 159 -5.59 10.30 -1.35
CA ALA A 159 -5.56 8.93 -1.85
C ALA A 159 -4.16 8.53 -2.36
N ALA A 160 -3.51 9.40 -3.12
CA ALA A 160 -2.16 9.16 -3.61
C ALA A 160 -1.15 8.97 -2.46
N GLN A 161 -1.23 9.77 -1.40
CA GLN A 161 -0.42 9.61 -0.20
C GLN A 161 -0.72 8.28 0.51
N THR A 162 -2.00 8.02 0.82
CA THR A 162 -2.45 6.82 1.54
C THR A 162 -2.01 5.52 0.86
N PHE A 163 -2.07 5.49 -0.47
CA PHE A 163 -1.77 4.28 -1.22
C PHE A 163 -0.28 4.10 -1.55
N ASN A 164 0.58 5.11 -1.37
CA ASN A 164 1.95 5.06 -1.90
C ASN A 164 3.05 5.49 -0.91
N ALA A 165 2.71 6.07 0.26
CA ALA A 165 3.70 6.58 1.21
C ALA A 165 4.63 5.54 1.86
N GLU A 166 4.22 4.27 1.94
CA GLU A 166 5.03 3.18 2.53
C GLU A 166 5.49 2.15 1.48
N ALA A 167 5.45 2.52 0.19
CA ALA A 167 5.87 1.63 -0.89
C ALA A 167 7.37 1.73 -1.25
N ASP A 168 8.14 2.57 -0.53
CA ASP A 168 9.60 2.69 -0.63
C ASP A 168 10.33 1.99 0.53
#